data_AF-A0A9W7E0J1-F1
#
_entry.id   AF-A0A9W7E0J1-F1
#
_cell.length_a   1.000
_cell.length_b   1.000
_cell.length_c   1.000
_cell.angle_alpha   90.00
_cell.angle_beta   90.00
_cell.angle_gamma   90.00
#
_symmetry.space_group_name_H-M   'P 1'
#
loop_
_entity.id
_entity.type
_entity.pdbx_description
1 polymer ?
#
loop_
_entity_poly.entity_id
_entity_poly.type
_entity_poly.pdbx_seq_one_letter_code
_entity_poly.pdbx_strand_id
1 'polypeptide(L)'
;MKLSALPSLLFPLLLQTRSGQSAPARLSVNPDTGAFIDSEGNTYIFHGLNSVSKSGPIVEAISEEQLDVMEAAGFNVVRLGFSWDQWEVKPDEWSDEYLQSALDLIRSLGERGIYSFIDMHQDVVSSQFCGHGFPEFYMWPENSTEYLRDGKYAFPIPLATPEYGEDDEYSVDFGLIDNCGDASSSPLGWAGMYMARALSNSCGMLYGNVDGRLDRFTTFWRKAAEVFKEEDYVLAYELVNEPWVGDTWKDPALIVPTVSDKKVLQPFYDTLAEAIREVDSDTIIFYEPSTGGNIQDTFESGFTSGPGGSDFDEKNALSYHIYCPPLQTDIGTASKSKLVSKACVKASDWQIGVRGKDVERLNTAGFLSEFGAVDPNNEYARDYLRGVGDVVDTFLHSWTYWYMHVDVENGNAELRTLARSYARKAAGVVESMNFDSDSGEFVLTFTTGAVGGESEIFASDFYYYGRGKNVVVEGGEVDGVAVSFVVDGDYVRLTNVVEGVEVVVTVTAK
;
A
#
# COMPACT_ATOMS: atom_id res chain seq x y z
N MET A 1 -17.57 24.27 35.10
CA MET A 1 -16.33 23.55 35.46
C MET A 1 -15.44 23.65 34.23
N LYS A 2 -14.42 24.52 34.28
CA LYS A 2 -13.62 24.92 33.11
C LYS A 2 -12.66 23.77 32.75
N LEU A 3 -12.78 23.21 31.55
CA LEU A 3 -11.72 22.39 30.97
C LEU A 3 -10.59 23.33 30.52
N SER A 4 -9.40 23.00 30.98
CA SER A 4 -8.13 23.64 30.66
C SER A 4 -7.79 23.43 29.19
N ALA A 5 -7.35 24.51 28.54
CA ALA A 5 -6.76 24.53 27.22
C ALA A 5 -5.61 23.52 27.09
N LEU A 6 -5.52 22.86 25.94
CA LEU A 6 -4.29 22.18 25.51
C LEU A 6 -3.15 23.21 25.53
N PRO A 7 -1.97 22.88 26.07
CA PRO A 7 -0.82 23.73 25.90
C PRO A 7 -0.40 23.64 24.43
N SER A 8 -0.48 24.78 23.74
CA SER A 8 0.21 25.02 22.47
C SER A 8 1.70 24.72 22.65
N LEU A 9 2.10 23.52 22.23
CA LEU A 9 3.49 23.07 22.18
C LEU A 9 4.16 23.77 21.00
N LEU A 10 4.70 24.95 21.26
CA LEU A 10 5.79 25.51 20.46
C LEU A 10 7.01 24.60 20.69
N PHE A 11 7.17 23.58 19.87
CA PHE A 11 8.46 22.93 19.72
C PHE A 11 9.46 23.97 19.20
N PRO A 12 10.66 24.12 19.80
CA PRO A 12 11.70 24.92 19.18
C PRO A 12 12.07 24.22 17.87
N LEU A 13 11.70 24.84 16.75
CA LEU A 13 12.11 24.46 15.41
C LEU A 13 13.64 24.63 15.32
N LEU A 14 14.38 23.62 15.73
CA LEU A 14 15.78 23.46 15.36
C LEU A 14 15.77 23.05 13.88
N LEU A 15 15.77 24.05 12.99
CA LEU A 15 16.23 23.89 11.62
C LEU A 15 17.71 23.47 11.67
N GLN A 16 17.96 22.18 11.92
CA GLN A 16 19.16 21.56 11.43
C GLN A 16 18.98 21.46 9.93
N THR A 17 19.67 22.33 9.20
CA THR A 17 19.92 22.09 7.78
C THR A 17 20.63 20.73 7.70
N ARG A 18 19.92 19.66 7.34
CA ARG A 18 20.52 18.37 6.95
C ARG A 18 21.22 18.53 5.60
N SER A 19 22.19 19.42 5.53
CA SER A 19 23.09 19.53 4.38
C SER A 19 24.08 18.36 4.47
N GLY A 20 23.87 17.33 3.66
CA GLY A 20 24.83 16.24 3.47
C GLY A 20 24.29 14.81 3.64
N GLN A 21 22.97 14.57 3.64
CA GLN A 21 22.47 13.21 3.51
C GLN A 21 22.80 12.71 2.09
N SER A 22 23.57 11.62 2.01
CA SER A 22 23.70 10.86 0.78
C SER A 22 22.31 10.40 0.33
N ALA A 23 22.10 10.27 -0.98
CA ALA A 23 20.90 9.63 -1.51
C ALA A 23 20.66 8.29 -0.76
N PRO A 24 19.40 7.96 -0.44
CA PRO A 24 19.08 6.65 0.15
C PRO A 24 19.61 5.53 -0.76
N ALA A 25 19.96 4.41 -0.15
CA ALA A 25 20.35 3.23 -0.91
C ALA A 25 19.15 2.74 -1.73
N ARG A 26 19.38 2.40 -3.00
CA ARG A 26 18.39 1.65 -3.79
C ARG A 26 18.18 0.30 -3.13
N LEU A 27 16.91 -0.04 -2.92
CA LEU A 27 16.50 -1.26 -2.24
C LEU A 27 16.16 -2.36 -3.23
N SER A 28 16.25 -3.59 -2.76
CA SER A 28 15.91 -4.83 -3.45
C SER A 28 15.22 -5.78 -2.48
N VAL A 29 14.78 -6.93 -2.97
CA VAL A 29 14.23 -8.00 -2.14
C VAL A 29 15.27 -9.09 -1.96
N ASN A 30 15.37 -9.62 -0.73
CA ASN A 30 16.10 -10.86 -0.47
C ASN A 30 15.14 -12.05 -0.65
N PRO A 31 15.31 -12.89 -1.70
CA PRO A 31 14.39 -13.98 -1.99
C PRO A 31 14.38 -15.09 -0.93
N ASP A 32 15.47 -15.23 -0.16
CA ASP A 32 15.59 -16.27 0.87
C ASP A 32 14.85 -15.89 2.16
N THR A 33 14.75 -14.59 2.46
CA THR A 33 14.16 -14.09 3.70
C THR A 33 12.86 -13.32 3.50
N GLY A 34 12.53 -12.92 2.27
CA GLY A 34 11.40 -12.06 1.95
C GLY A 34 11.53 -10.62 2.47
N ALA A 35 12.75 -10.18 2.79
CA ALA A 35 13.02 -8.86 3.33
C ALA A 35 13.37 -7.84 2.24
N PHE A 36 12.97 -6.58 2.46
CA PHE A 36 13.55 -5.45 1.71
C PHE A 36 14.95 -5.15 2.23
N ILE A 37 15.93 -5.09 1.34
CA ILE A 37 17.35 -4.91 1.70
C ILE A 37 18.06 -3.85 0.85
N ASP A 38 19.05 -3.19 1.43
CA ASP A 38 20.02 -2.40 0.67
C ASP A 38 21.18 -3.26 0.15
N SER A 39 22.12 -2.64 -0.57
CA SER A 39 23.30 -3.32 -1.13
C SER A 39 24.27 -3.89 -0.08
N GLU A 40 24.12 -3.50 1.19
CA GLU A 40 24.91 -4.04 2.31
C GLU A 40 24.19 -5.22 3.00
N GLY A 41 22.96 -5.54 2.57
CA GLY A 41 22.13 -6.58 3.17
C GLY A 41 21.40 -6.13 4.44
N ASN A 42 21.34 -4.82 4.71
CA ASN A 42 20.58 -4.31 5.85
C ASN A 42 19.08 -4.42 5.56
N THR A 43 18.31 -4.97 6.49
CA THR A 43 16.85 -5.14 6.35
C THR A 43 16.11 -3.82 6.64
N TYR A 44 15.09 -3.53 5.83
CA TYR A 44 14.17 -2.39 5.98
C TYR A 44 12.75 -2.90 6.19
N ILE A 45 12.03 -2.29 7.14
CA ILE A 45 10.60 -2.51 7.38
C ILE A 45 9.90 -1.17 7.21
N PHE A 46 8.75 -1.17 6.55
CA PHE A 46 8.01 0.05 6.24
C PHE A 46 6.63 0.07 6.87
N HIS A 47 6.34 1.12 7.63
CA HIS A 47 5.02 1.41 8.19
C HIS A 47 4.59 2.80 7.73
N GLY A 48 3.35 2.91 7.24
CA GLY A 48 2.95 4.15 6.59
C GLY A 48 1.46 4.29 6.33
N LEU A 49 1.15 5.22 5.42
CA LEU A 49 -0.21 5.62 5.07
C LEU A 49 -0.40 5.60 3.56
N ASN A 50 -1.65 5.42 3.15
CA ASN A 50 -2.08 5.76 1.81
C ASN A 50 -2.23 7.27 1.65
N SER A 51 -1.92 7.80 0.48
CA SER A 51 -2.17 9.18 0.06
C SER A 51 -2.68 9.16 -1.38
N VAL A 52 -4.00 9.16 -1.55
CA VAL A 52 -4.65 8.95 -2.85
C VAL A 52 -5.67 10.05 -3.12
N SER A 53 -5.41 10.85 -4.16
CA SER A 53 -6.37 11.79 -4.72
C SER A 53 -7.10 11.13 -5.89
N LYS A 54 -8.37 10.73 -5.66
CA LYS A 54 -9.18 9.99 -6.64
C LYS A 54 -9.78 10.86 -7.75
N SER A 55 -9.58 12.17 -7.68
CA SER A 55 -10.10 13.14 -8.65
C SER A 55 -9.32 14.46 -8.56
N GLY A 56 -9.38 15.24 -9.64
CA GLY A 56 -8.76 16.57 -9.71
C GLY A 56 -7.54 16.59 -10.61
N PRO A 57 -6.96 17.78 -10.87
CA PRO A 57 -5.85 17.92 -11.79
C PRO A 57 -4.47 17.64 -11.16
N ILE A 58 -4.41 17.48 -9.83
CA ILE A 58 -3.17 17.36 -9.06
C ILE A 58 -3.30 16.32 -7.95
N VAL A 59 -2.16 15.76 -7.56
CA VAL A 59 -1.98 15.02 -6.31
C VAL A 59 -2.04 16.00 -5.14
N GLU A 60 -2.83 15.67 -4.12
CA GLU A 60 -2.98 16.49 -2.92
C GLU A 60 -1.66 16.50 -2.12
N ALA A 61 -1.16 17.70 -1.83
CA ALA A 61 0.03 17.87 -1.01
C ALA A 61 -0.24 17.53 0.46
N ILE A 62 0.76 16.95 1.12
CA ILE A 62 0.77 16.78 2.58
C ILE A 62 1.46 18.00 3.17
N SER A 63 0.77 18.70 4.07
CA SER A 63 1.31 19.91 4.72
C SER A 63 2.43 19.58 5.73
N GLU A 64 3.28 20.56 6.04
CA GLU A 64 4.34 20.41 7.05
C GLU A 64 3.83 19.93 8.41
N GLU A 65 2.66 20.43 8.86
CA GLU A 65 2.08 20.01 10.13
C GLU A 65 1.63 18.54 10.10
N GLN A 66 1.15 18.06 8.95
CA GLN A 66 0.81 16.65 8.76
C GLN A 66 2.07 15.77 8.68
N LEU A 67 3.13 16.25 8.02
CA LEU A 67 4.44 15.57 8.00
C LEU A 67 5.03 15.44 9.39
N ASP A 68 4.93 16.47 10.23
CA ASP A 68 5.38 16.42 11.63
C ASP A 68 4.62 15.34 12.43
N VAL A 69 3.32 15.19 12.20
CA VAL A 69 2.50 14.13 12.83
C VAL A 69 2.91 12.75 12.32
N MET A 70 3.17 12.60 11.02
CA MET A 70 3.64 11.34 10.43
C MET A 70 5.01 10.92 11.00
N GLU A 71 5.93 11.88 11.15
CA GLU A 71 7.25 11.65 11.74
C GLU A 71 7.13 11.26 13.22
N ALA A 72 6.25 11.91 13.99
CA ALA A 72 5.98 11.58 15.39
C ALA A 72 5.33 10.19 15.57
N ALA A 73 4.62 9.70 14.55
CA ALA A 73 4.09 8.34 14.47
C ALA A 73 5.12 7.32 13.95
N GLY A 74 6.27 7.79 13.45
CA GLY A 74 7.35 6.96 12.94
C GLY A 74 7.11 6.39 11.55
N PHE A 75 6.17 6.96 10.78
CA PHE A 75 5.93 6.50 9.42
C PHE A 75 7.14 6.78 8.52
N ASN A 76 7.49 5.82 7.68
CA ASN A 76 8.64 5.90 6.77
C ASN A 76 8.30 5.54 5.32
N VAL A 77 7.01 5.37 5.00
CA VAL A 77 6.52 5.14 3.63
C VAL A 77 5.16 5.79 3.41
N VAL A 78 4.89 6.19 2.18
CA VAL A 78 3.58 6.57 1.68
C VAL A 78 3.27 5.75 0.43
N ARG A 79 2.08 5.15 0.40
CA ARG A 79 1.49 4.61 -0.83
C ARG A 79 0.86 5.77 -1.59
N LEU A 80 1.51 6.19 -2.68
CA LEU A 80 1.14 7.38 -3.42
C LEU A 80 0.26 7.00 -4.61
N GLY A 81 -1.02 7.36 -4.55
CA GLY A 81 -1.95 7.14 -5.65
C GLY A 81 -1.60 8.01 -6.86
N PHE A 82 -1.40 7.37 -8.01
CA PHE A 82 -1.04 7.98 -9.28
C PHE A 82 -1.82 7.31 -10.42
N SER A 83 -2.98 7.86 -10.77
CA SER A 83 -3.91 7.21 -11.70
C SER A 83 -3.65 7.58 -13.16
N TRP A 84 -3.92 6.63 -14.06
CA TRP A 84 -3.70 6.80 -15.49
C TRP A 84 -4.66 7.83 -16.10
N ASP A 85 -5.93 7.85 -15.68
CA ASP A 85 -6.94 8.80 -16.15
C ASP A 85 -6.66 10.26 -15.78
N GLN A 86 -5.96 10.52 -14.68
CA GLN A 86 -5.55 11.87 -14.28
C GLN A 86 -4.26 12.31 -15.00
N TRP A 87 -3.38 11.36 -15.34
CA TRP A 87 -2.16 11.70 -16.06
C TRP A 87 -2.36 11.80 -17.58
N GLU A 88 -2.96 10.80 -18.24
CA GLU A 88 -3.32 10.84 -19.66
C GLU A 88 -4.76 11.36 -19.82
N VAL A 89 -4.91 12.68 -19.94
CA VAL A 89 -6.21 13.35 -19.94
C VAL A 89 -6.98 13.19 -21.25
N LYS A 90 -6.26 12.92 -22.36
CA LYS A 90 -6.79 12.50 -23.67
C LYS A 90 -5.78 11.57 -24.33
N PRO A 91 -6.16 10.79 -25.38
CA PRO A 91 -5.20 9.96 -26.10
C PRO A 91 -3.92 10.71 -26.47
N ASP A 92 -2.80 10.26 -25.93
CA ASP A 92 -1.46 10.82 -26.12
C ASP A 92 -1.26 12.28 -25.60
N GLU A 93 -2.20 12.84 -24.81
CA GLU A 93 -2.07 14.12 -24.11
C GLU A 93 -1.88 13.89 -22.59
N TRP A 94 -0.70 14.29 -22.07
CA TRP A 94 -0.28 14.01 -20.69
C TRP A 94 -0.23 15.29 -19.86
N SER A 95 -0.71 15.24 -18.61
CA SER A 95 -0.73 16.37 -17.69
C SER A 95 0.61 16.54 -16.98
N ASP A 96 1.38 17.54 -17.40
CA ASP A 96 2.62 17.94 -16.71
C ASP A 96 2.34 18.45 -15.28
N GLU A 97 1.19 19.10 -15.07
CA GLU A 97 0.77 19.61 -13.75
C GLU A 97 0.55 18.46 -12.75
N TYR A 98 -0.14 17.40 -13.19
CA TYR A 98 -0.38 16.22 -12.37
C TYR A 98 0.93 15.52 -12.00
N LEU A 99 1.80 15.27 -12.99
CA LEU A 99 3.11 14.67 -12.75
C LEU A 99 3.96 15.50 -11.79
N GLN A 100 4.01 16.83 -12.00
CA GLN A 100 4.82 17.70 -11.17
C GLN A 100 4.32 17.71 -9.71
N SER A 101 3.01 17.68 -9.48
CA SER A 101 2.46 17.60 -8.13
C SER A 101 2.84 16.29 -7.41
N ALA A 102 2.90 15.16 -8.13
CA ALA A 102 3.37 13.90 -7.59
C ALA A 102 4.86 13.96 -7.21
N LEU A 103 5.71 14.50 -8.11
CA LEU A 103 7.14 14.67 -7.87
C LEU A 103 7.43 15.59 -6.68
N ASP A 104 6.68 16.70 -6.56
CA ASP A 104 6.83 17.64 -5.44
C ASP A 104 6.50 16.98 -4.10
N LEU A 105 5.45 16.15 -4.05
CA LEU A 105 5.12 15.39 -2.85
C LEU A 105 6.20 14.33 -2.52
N ILE A 106 6.65 13.55 -3.50
CA ILE A 106 7.72 12.54 -3.31
C ILE A 106 8.98 13.19 -2.72
N ARG A 107 9.37 14.36 -3.24
CA ARG A 107 10.56 15.07 -2.78
C ARG A 107 10.38 15.63 -1.37
N SER A 108 9.20 16.19 -1.06
CA SER A 108 8.87 16.65 0.29
C SER A 108 8.92 15.50 1.32
N LEU A 109 8.37 14.33 0.97
CA LEU A 109 8.48 13.12 1.79
C LEU A 109 9.93 12.66 1.94
N GLY A 110 10.70 12.69 0.85
CA GLY A 110 12.12 12.33 0.83
C GLY A 110 12.99 13.21 1.72
N GLU A 111 12.70 14.50 1.84
CA GLU A 111 13.38 15.40 2.79
C GLU A 111 13.24 14.96 4.26
N ARG A 112 12.16 14.22 4.57
CA ARG A 112 11.89 13.61 5.88
C ARG A 112 12.34 12.15 6.00
N GLY A 113 12.93 11.58 4.93
CA GLY A 113 13.32 10.17 4.90
C GLY A 113 12.13 9.21 4.80
N ILE A 114 11.02 9.67 4.21
CA ILE A 114 9.80 8.90 3.96
C ILE A 114 9.81 8.46 2.49
N TYR A 115 9.79 7.15 2.26
CA TYR A 115 9.71 6.60 0.91
C TYR A 115 8.31 6.78 0.31
N SER A 116 8.22 6.74 -1.01
CA SER A 116 6.96 6.60 -1.73
C SER A 116 7.00 5.35 -2.61
N PHE A 117 5.91 4.63 -2.73
CA PHE A 117 5.72 3.74 -3.89
C PHE A 117 4.53 4.21 -4.71
N ILE A 118 4.68 4.11 -6.03
CA ILE A 118 3.76 4.69 -7.00
C ILE A 118 2.68 3.66 -7.30
N ASP A 119 1.48 3.93 -6.83
CA ASP A 119 0.32 3.08 -6.97
C ASP A 119 -0.52 3.54 -8.17
N MET A 120 -0.60 2.71 -9.22
CA MET A 120 -1.61 2.93 -10.26
C MET A 120 -2.99 2.62 -9.68
N HIS A 121 -3.56 3.67 -9.08
CA HIS A 121 -4.78 3.55 -8.31
C HIS A 121 -6.02 3.55 -9.21
N GLN A 122 -6.99 2.72 -8.85
CA GLN A 122 -8.29 2.62 -9.51
C GLN A 122 -9.33 2.07 -8.54
N ASP A 123 -10.56 2.55 -8.63
CA ASP A 123 -11.73 1.84 -8.10
C ASP A 123 -12.75 1.71 -9.20
N VAL A 124 -13.30 0.51 -9.39
CA VAL A 124 -14.34 0.26 -10.39
C VAL A 124 -13.88 0.68 -11.79
N VAL A 125 -12.58 0.56 -12.03
CA VAL A 125 -11.87 0.69 -13.30
C VAL A 125 -11.86 2.10 -13.89
N SER A 126 -13.00 2.74 -14.12
CA SER A 126 -13.06 3.97 -14.92
C SER A 126 -14.33 4.78 -14.64
N SER A 127 -14.31 6.08 -14.97
CA SER A 127 -15.42 7.02 -14.78
C SER A 127 -16.75 6.55 -15.35
N GLN A 128 -16.73 5.93 -16.53
CA GLN A 128 -17.93 5.38 -17.18
C GLN A 128 -18.66 4.31 -16.35
N PHE A 129 -17.94 3.65 -15.42
CA PHE A 129 -18.48 2.64 -14.53
C PHE A 129 -18.69 3.17 -13.11
N CYS A 130 -18.83 4.49 -12.95
CA CYS A 130 -18.90 5.16 -11.65
C CYS A 130 -17.63 5.00 -10.79
N GLY A 131 -16.50 4.72 -11.44
CA GLY A 131 -15.19 4.54 -10.86
C GLY A 131 -14.20 5.62 -11.23
N HIS A 132 -12.92 5.28 -11.14
CA HIS A 132 -11.80 6.08 -11.62
C HIS A 132 -10.57 5.17 -11.80
N GLY A 133 -9.51 5.70 -12.42
CA GLY A 133 -8.22 5.02 -12.52
C GLY A 133 -7.74 4.88 -13.95
N PHE A 134 -8.52 4.19 -14.78
CA PHE A 134 -8.23 3.98 -16.20
C PHE A 134 -8.99 5.00 -17.07
N PRO A 135 -8.34 5.60 -18.09
CA PRO A 135 -8.99 6.58 -18.97
C PRO A 135 -10.18 5.98 -19.71
N GLU A 136 -11.32 6.67 -19.65
CA GLU A 136 -12.58 6.28 -20.28
C GLU A 136 -12.42 5.85 -21.75
N PHE A 137 -11.63 6.61 -22.51
CA PHE A 137 -11.43 6.40 -23.94
C PHE A 137 -10.72 5.09 -24.31
N TYR A 138 -10.13 4.36 -23.35
CA TYR A 138 -9.59 3.01 -23.55
C TYR A 138 -10.46 1.90 -22.93
N MET A 139 -11.44 2.25 -22.10
CA MET A 139 -12.15 1.28 -21.26
C MET A 139 -13.59 1.00 -21.69
N TRP A 140 -14.00 1.43 -22.88
CA TRP A 140 -15.30 1.05 -23.43
C TRP A 140 -15.41 -0.49 -23.58
N PRO A 141 -16.51 -1.13 -23.19
CA PRO A 141 -16.71 -2.56 -23.47
C PRO A 141 -16.91 -2.81 -24.97
N GLU A 142 -16.98 -4.08 -25.36
CA GLU A 142 -17.22 -4.46 -26.75
C GLU A 142 -18.55 -3.90 -27.27
N ASN A 143 -18.53 -3.29 -28.46
CA ASN A 143 -19.72 -2.77 -29.13
C ASN A 143 -20.57 -3.92 -29.70
N SER A 144 -21.30 -4.61 -28.82
CA SER A 144 -22.14 -5.75 -29.15
C SER A 144 -23.49 -5.69 -28.43
N THR A 145 -24.53 -6.29 -29.02
CA THR A 145 -25.87 -6.33 -28.42
C THR A 145 -25.92 -7.04 -27.06
N GLU A 146 -24.88 -7.80 -26.71
CA GLU A 146 -24.76 -8.44 -25.40
C GLU A 146 -24.53 -7.40 -24.29
N TYR A 147 -23.65 -6.43 -24.56
CA TYR A 147 -23.27 -5.34 -23.67
C TYR A 147 -24.04 -4.04 -23.95
N LEU A 148 -24.98 -4.03 -24.90
CA LEU A 148 -25.87 -2.90 -25.20
C LEU A 148 -27.34 -3.17 -24.80
N ARG A 149 -28.07 -2.12 -24.41
CA ARG A 149 -29.53 -2.08 -24.28
C ARG A 149 -30.04 -0.81 -24.95
N ASP A 150 -30.97 -0.96 -25.89
CA ASP A 150 -31.52 0.14 -26.68
C ASP A 150 -30.47 1.04 -27.36
N GLY A 151 -29.34 0.44 -27.76
CA GLY A 151 -28.23 1.15 -28.40
C GLY A 151 -27.25 1.85 -27.44
N LYS A 152 -27.41 1.69 -26.12
CA LYS A 152 -26.52 2.23 -25.08
C LYS A 152 -25.83 1.11 -24.31
N TYR A 153 -24.61 1.31 -23.81
CA TYR A 153 -23.90 0.28 -23.02
C TYR A 153 -24.56 0.00 -21.67
N ALA A 154 -24.73 -1.28 -21.36
CA ALA A 154 -25.62 -1.81 -20.34
C ALA A 154 -24.93 -2.05 -18.99
N PHE A 155 -24.42 -1.01 -18.36
CA PHE A 155 -23.94 -1.02 -16.97
C PHE A 155 -25.03 -0.45 -16.04
N PRO A 156 -25.24 -0.96 -14.80
CA PRO A 156 -24.47 -1.98 -14.09
C PRO A 156 -25.13 -3.38 -14.15
N ILE A 157 -25.71 -3.81 -15.28
CA ILE A 157 -26.40 -5.11 -15.35
C ILE A 157 -25.43 -6.25 -14.94
N PRO A 158 -25.85 -7.19 -14.06
CA PRO A 158 -27.23 -7.42 -13.58
C PRO A 158 -27.61 -6.75 -12.26
N LEU A 159 -26.76 -5.89 -11.69
CA LEU A 159 -26.97 -5.31 -10.35
C LEU A 159 -28.19 -4.40 -10.31
N ALA A 160 -28.34 -3.56 -11.34
CA ALA A 160 -29.48 -2.69 -11.55
C ALA A 160 -29.74 -2.47 -13.05
N THR A 161 -30.94 -1.97 -13.37
CA THR A 161 -31.26 -1.47 -14.71
C THR A 161 -30.74 -0.04 -14.84
N PRO A 162 -29.97 0.30 -15.89
CA PRO A 162 -29.52 1.67 -16.08
C PRO A 162 -30.66 2.65 -16.34
N GLU A 163 -30.50 3.87 -15.81
CA GLU A 163 -31.23 5.07 -16.23
C GLU A 163 -30.19 6.05 -16.83
N TYR A 164 -30.52 6.67 -17.97
CA TYR A 164 -29.60 7.58 -18.68
C TYR A 164 -30.27 8.94 -18.87
N GLY A 165 -29.51 10.03 -18.69
CA GLY A 165 -29.97 11.39 -18.95
C GLY A 165 -30.25 11.69 -20.41
N GLU A 166 -31.07 12.72 -20.64
CA GLU A 166 -31.53 13.11 -21.99
C GLU A 166 -30.56 14.06 -22.73
N ASP A 167 -29.62 14.73 -22.05
CA ASP A 167 -28.83 15.81 -22.66
C ASP A 167 -27.38 15.81 -22.19
N ASP A 168 -26.44 15.34 -23.03
CA ASP A 168 -25.06 15.85 -23.00
C ASP A 168 -24.42 15.73 -24.39
N GLU A 169 -24.00 16.85 -24.96
CA GLU A 169 -23.49 16.97 -26.34
C GLU A 169 -22.12 16.26 -26.56
N TYR A 170 -21.55 15.67 -25.50
CA TYR A 170 -20.35 14.81 -25.53
C TYR A 170 -20.66 13.31 -25.24
N SER A 171 -21.93 12.94 -25.03
CA SER A 171 -22.39 11.59 -24.60
C SER A 171 -22.59 10.57 -25.72
N VAL A 172 -21.72 10.54 -26.73
CA VAL A 172 -21.77 9.48 -27.76
C VAL A 172 -21.11 8.19 -27.25
N ASP A 173 -21.87 7.48 -26.42
CA ASP A 173 -22.02 6.00 -26.28
C ASP A 173 -22.21 5.52 -24.83
N PHE A 174 -21.86 6.35 -23.84
CA PHE A 174 -22.54 6.36 -22.54
C PHE A 174 -23.24 7.71 -22.41
N GLY A 175 -24.55 7.71 -22.15
CA GLY A 175 -25.03 8.74 -21.22
C GLY A 175 -24.28 8.44 -19.93
N LEU A 176 -23.51 9.40 -19.39
CA LEU A 176 -22.95 9.24 -18.06
C LEU A 176 -24.10 8.75 -17.16
N ILE A 177 -23.85 7.74 -16.34
CA ILE A 177 -24.89 7.24 -15.45
C ILE A 177 -25.28 8.40 -14.54
N ASP A 178 -26.48 8.95 -14.73
CA ASP A 178 -26.95 10.14 -14.01
C ASP A 178 -26.92 9.94 -12.48
N ASN A 179 -27.05 8.67 -12.04
CA ASN A 179 -27.08 8.32 -10.63
C ASN A 179 -26.29 7.04 -10.31
N CYS A 180 -25.00 7.20 -10.01
CA CYS A 180 -24.17 6.13 -9.46
C CYS A 180 -24.67 5.60 -8.09
N GLY A 181 -25.56 6.34 -7.42
CA GLY A 181 -26.18 5.95 -6.16
C GLY A 181 -26.99 4.66 -6.26
N ASP A 182 -27.71 4.43 -7.37
CA ASP A 182 -28.54 3.23 -7.53
C ASP A 182 -27.68 1.98 -7.71
N ALA A 183 -26.54 2.08 -8.40
CA ALA A 183 -25.57 1.00 -8.55
C ALA A 183 -24.87 0.66 -7.22
N SER A 184 -24.57 1.69 -6.41
CA SER A 184 -23.92 1.54 -5.09
C SER A 184 -24.85 1.07 -3.98
N SER A 185 -26.18 1.10 -4.18
CA SER A 185 -27.19 0.72 -3.18
C SER A 185 -27.34 -0.79 -2.96
N SER A 186 -26.54 -1.60 -3.67
CA SER A 186 -26.53 -3.05 -3.53
C SER A 186 -26.05 -3.49 -2.12
N PRO A 187 -26.37 -4.72 -1.66
CA PRO A 187 -25.82 -5.25 -0.41
C PRO A 187 -24.28 -5.31 -0.34
N LEU A 188 -23.60 -5.21 -1.49
CA LEU A 188 -22.14 -5.19 -1.61
C LEU A 188 -21.59 -3.77 -1.79
N GLY A 189 -22.42 -2.73 -1.66
CA GLY A 189 -22.01 -1.35 -1.87
C GLY A 189 -21.57 -1.07 -3.30
N TRP A 190 -20.68 -0.09 -3.44
CA TRP A 190 -20.02 0.26 -4.70
C TRP A 190 -19.17 -0.89 -5.26
N ALA A 191 -18.56 -1.72 -4.39
CA ALA A 191 -17.71 -2.85 -4.79
C ALA A 191 -18.48 -3.92 -5.58
N GLY A 192 -19.81 -3.99 -5.42
CA GLY A 192 -20.66 -4.85 -6.25
C GLY A 192 -20.51 -4.59 -7.75
N MET A 193 -20.18 -3.34 -8.14
CA MET A 193 -20.09 -2.90 -9.54
C MET A 193 -19.05 -3.67 -10.37
N TYR A 194 -18.01 -4.21 -9.74
CA TYR A 194 -17.04 -5.08 -10.42
C TYR A 194 -17.70 -6.32 -11.08
N MET A 195 -18.83 -6.78 -10.57
CA MET A 195 -19.56 -7.92 -11.15
C MET A 195 -20.38 -7.56 -12.41
N ALA A 196 -20.45 -6.29 -12.79
CA ALA A 196 -21.19 -5.84 -13.95
C ALA A 196 -20.60 -6.40 -15.26
N ARG A 197 -21.47 -6.76 -16.20
CA ARG A 197 -21.08 -7.37 -17.48
C ARG A 197 -20.12 -6.50 -18.29
N ALA A 198 -20.47 -5.23 -18.44
CA ALA A 198 -19.69 -4.27 -19.21
C ALA A 198 -18.29 -4.08 -18.61
N LEU A 199 -18.19 -3.95 -17.28
CA LEU A 199 -16.91 -3.78 -16.59
C LEU A 199 -16.02 -5.01 -16.73
N SER A 200 -16.54 -6.20 -16.44
CA SER A 200 -15.83 -7.48 -16.61
C SER A 200 -15.29 -7.64 -18.04
N ASN A 201 -16.11 -7.32 -19.05
CA ASN A 201 -15.69 -7.36 -20.44
C ASN A 201 -14.57 -6.36 -20.76
N SER A 202 -14.71 -5.11 -20.29
CA SER A 202 -13.70 -4.07 -20.48
C SER A 202 -12.33 -4.48 -19.90
N CYS A 203 -12.32 -5.05 -18.69
CA CYS A 203 -11.09 -5.61 -18.10
C CYS A 203 -10.52 -6.74 -18.96
N GLY A 204 -11.37 -7.66 -19.43
CA GLY A 204 -10.95 -8.73 -20.34
C GLY A 204 -10.34 -8.22 -21.64
N MET A 205 -10.84 -7.11 -22.19
CA MET A 205 -10.28 -6.46 -23.37
C MET A 205 -8.93 -5.81 -23.09
N LEU A 206 -8.77 -5.15 -21.93
CA LEU A 206 -7.48 -4.60 -21.49
C LEU A 206 -6.43 -5.70 -21.37
N TYR A 207 -6.69 -6.74 -20.57
CA TYR A 207 -5.74 -7.83 -20.35
C TYR A 207 -5.45 -8.64 -21.62
N GLY A 208 -6.45 -8.77 -22.51
CA GLY A 208 -6.31 -9.44 -23.80
C GLY A 208 -5.65 -8.61 -24.90
N ASN A 209 -5.22 -7.38 -24.59
CA ASN A 209 -4.69 -6.39 -25.54
C ASN A 209 -5.60 -6.15 -26.77
N VAL A 210 -6.91 -6.20 -26.57
CA VAL A 210 -7.86 -5.92 -27.65
C VAL A 210 -7.73 -4.44 -28.02
N ASP A 211 -7.66 -4.15 -29.32
CA ASP A 211 -7.45 -2.80 -29.89
C ASP A 211 -6.20 -2.06 -29.36
N GLY A 212 -5.20 -2.80 -28.86
CA GLY A 212 -3.95 -2.21 -28.35
C GLY A 212 -4.05 -1.61 -26.95
N ARG A 213 -5.07 -1.96 -26.15
CA ARG A 213 -5.26 -1.39 -24.80
C ARG A 213 -4.11 -1.67 -23.84
N LEU A 214 -3.54 -2.89 -23.87
CA LEU A 214 -2.37 -3.21 -23.06
C LEU A 214 -1.13 -2.47 -23.57
N ASP A 215 -1.01 -2.26 -24.89
CA ASP A 215 0.08 -1.45 -25.46
C ASP A 215 0.01 0.02 -24.99
N ARG A 216 -1.20 0.55 -24.78
CA ARG A 216 -1.39 1.88 -24.19
C ARG A 216 -1.06 1.89 -22.71
N PHE A 217 -1.42 0.84 -21.97
CA PHE A 217 -1.10 0.76 -20.55
C PHE A 217 0.41 0.55 -20.29
N THR A 218 1.09 -0.25 -21.11
CA THR A 218 2.56 -0.34 -21.09
C THR A 218 3.21 1.00 -21.42
N THR A 219 2.61 1.82 -22.30
CA THR A 219 3.09 3.17 -22.57
C THR A 219 2.99 4.08 -21.34
N PHE A 220 1.89 4.02 -20.58
CA PHE A 220 1.77 4.68 -19.28
C PHE A 220 2.89 4.26 -18.33
N TRP A 221 3.07 2.95 -18.11
CA TRP A 221 4.06 2.44 -17.16
C TRP A 221 5.51 2.75 -17.57
N ARG A 222 5.84 2.64 -18.85
CA ARG A 222 7.17 3.00 -19.36
C ARG A 222 7.45 4.50 -19.18
N LYS A 223 6.45 5.37 -19.38
CA LYS A 223 6.59 6.81 -19.10
C LYS A 223 6.76 7.09 -17.61
N ALA A 224 5.97 6.43 -16.76
CA ALA A 224 6.07 6.58 -15.31
C ALA A 224 7.47 6.16 -14.82
N ALA A 225 7.93 4.98 -15.23
CA ALA A 225 9.24 4.45 -14.86
C ALA A 225 10.39 5.35 -15.35
N GLU A 226 10.33 5.87 -16.58
CA GLU A 226 11.35 6.79 -17.11
C GLU A 226 11.52 8.05 -16.24
N VAL A 227 10.45 8.53 -15.61
CA VAL A 227 10.48 9.71 -14.74
C VAL A 227 10.86 9.33 -13.32
N PHE A 228 10.16 8.37 -12.72
CA PHE A 228 10.29 8.07 -11.29
C PHE A 228 11.59 7.34 -10.93
N LYS A 229 12.28 6.70 -11.88
CA LYS A 229 13.61 6.10 -11.65
C LYS A 229 14.68 7.12 -11.23
N GLU A 230 14.45 8.40 -11.49
CA GLU A 230 15.35 9.49 -11.12
C GLU A 230 15.10 9.99 -9.68
N GLU A 231 14.01 9.55 -9.03
CA GLU A 231 13.68 9.93 -7.66
C GLU A 231 14.22 8.89 -6.66
N ASP A 232 15.12 9.31 -5.77
CA ASP A 232 15.81 8.39 -4.86
C ASP A 232 14.89 7.75 -3.81
N TYR A 233 13.83 8.45 -3.42
CA TYR A 233 12.85 7.99 -2.43
C TYR A 233 11.66 7.24 -3.03
N VAL A 234 11.71 6.91 -4.33
CA VAL A 234 10.76 5.94 -4.92
C VAL A 234 11.25 4.52 -4.61
N LEU A 235 10.46 3.83 -3.79
CA LEU A 235 10.68 2.44 -3.37
C LEU A 235 10.27 1.44 -4.47
N ALA A 236 9.08 1.61 -5.02
CA ALA A 236 8.48 0.64 -5.92
C ALA A 236 7.42 1.23 -6.86
N TYR A 237 7.06 0.45 -7.87
CA TYR A 237 5.93 0.64 -8.77
C TYR A 237 4.87 -0.42 -8.51
N GLU A 238 3.72 -0.05 -7.96
CA GLU A 238 2.59 -0.97 -7.80
C GLU A 238 1.70 -0.94 -9.03
N LEU A 239 1.69 -2.06 -9.75
CA LEU A 239 1.25 -2.10 -11.15
C LEU A 239 -0.21 -1.71 -11.37
N VAL A 240 -1.11 -2.15 -10.49
CA VAL A 240 -2.55 -1.84 -10.50
C VAL A 240 -3.11 -2.13 -9.11
N ASN A 241 -3.81 -1.15 -8.52
CA ASN A 241 -4.63 -1.33 -7.31
C ASN A 241 -5.78 -2.32 -7.54
N GLU A 242 -5.98 -3.30 -6.66
CA GLU A 242 -7.13 -4.22 -6.64
C GLU A 242 -7.60 -4.72 -8.02
N PRO A 243 -6.71 -5.36 -8.81
CA PRO A 243 -6.99 -5.71 -10.19
C PRO A 243 -8.20 -6.65 -10.30
N TRP A 244 -9.21 -6.25 -11.09
CA TRP A 244 -10.36 -7.12 -11.31
C TRP A 244 -9.97 -8.37 -12.10
N VAL A 245 -10.64 -9.49 -11.82
CA VAL A 245 -10.33 -10.84 -12.35
C VAL A 245 -10.49 -11.01 -13.87
N GLY A 246 -11.05 -10.02 -14.58
CA GLY A 246 -11.29 -10.06 -16.03
C GLY A 246 -12.75 -10.39 -16.40
N ASP A 247 -12.97 -10.94 -17.60
CA ASP A 247 -14.32 -11.21 -18.12
C ASP A 247 -14.93 -12.48 -17.52
N THR A 248 -15.46 -12.35 -16.30
CA THR A 248 -16.15 -13.43 -15.57
C THR A 248 -17.44 -13.93 -16.23
N TRP A 249 -18.01 -13.18 -17.17
CA TRP A 249 -19.21 -13.60 -17.88
C TRP A 249 -18.87 -14.53 -19.04
N LYS A 250 -17.76 -14.25 -19.72
CA LYS A 250 -17.19 -15.12 -20.76
C LYS A 250 -16.49 -16.35 -20.16
N ASP A 251 -15.79 -16.17 -19.04
CA ASP A 251 -15.12 -17.26 -18.32
C ASP A 251 -15.40 -17.17 -16.80
N PRO A 252 -16.48 -17.82 -16.32
CA PRO A 252 -16.84 -17.80 -14.90
C PRO A 252 -15.80 -18.39 -13.96
N ALA A 253 -14.84 -19.17 -14.45
CA ALA A 253 -13.78 -19.71 -13.61
C ALA A 253 -12.83 -18.62 -13.07
N LEU A 254 -12.79 -17.45 -13.72
CA LEU A 254 -11.95 -16.32 -13.32
C LEU A 254 -12.31 -15.75 -11.95
N ILE A 255 -13.51 -16.03 -11.40
CA ILE A 255 -13.84 -15.58 -10.04
C ILE A 255 -12.99 -16.25 -8.94
N VAL A 256 -12.29 -17.34 -9.28
CA VAL A 256 -11.36 -18.03 -8.37
C VAL A 256 -9.98 -17.39 -8.52
N PRO A 257 -9.42 -16.74 -7.48
CA PRO A 257 -8.14 -16.00 -7.56
C PRO A 257 -6.99 -16.81 -8.15
N THR A 258 -6.83 -18.06 -7.71
CA THR A 258 -5.80 -18.96 -8.23
C THR A 258 -5.89 -19.18 -9.75
N VAL A 259 -7.07 -19.04 -10.35
CA VAL A 259 -7.29 -19.15 -11.79
C VAL A 259 -7.04 -17.82 -12.50
N SER A 260 -7.63 -16.72 -12.01
CA SER A 260 -7.46 -15.38 -12.60
C SER A 260 -6.01 -14.91 -12.54
N ASP A 261 -5.36 -15.02 -11.39
CA ASP A 261 -3.98 -14.60 -11.21
C ASP A 261 -3.07 -15.30 -12.23
N LYS A 262 -3.22 -16.62 -12.38
CA LYS A 262 -2.40 -17.40 -13.31
C LYS A 262 -2.72 -17.11 -14.78
N LYS A 263 -4.01 -17.08 -15.12
CA LYS A 263 -4.46 -17.06 -16.51
C LYS A 263 -4.49 -15.66 -17.11
N VAL A 264 -4.69 -14.65 -16.26
CA VAL A 264 -4.97 -13.26 -16.67
C VAL A 264 -3.89 -12.33 -16.12
N LEU A 265 -3.71 -12.26 -14.80
CA LEU A 265 -2.84 -11.23 -14.22
C LEU A 265 -1.35 -11.51 -14.42
N GLN A 266 -0.89 -12.76 -14.33
CA GLN A 266 0.51 -13.11 -14.54
C GLN A 266 1.01 -12.67 -15.94
N PRO A 267 0.41 -13.09 -17.07
CA PRO A 267 0.88 -12.65 -18.38
C PRO A 267 0.72 -11.14 -18.61
N PHE A 268 -0.29 -10.52 -17.99
CA PHE A 268 -0.45 -9.07 -18.00
C PHE A 268 0.72 -8.37 -17.29
N TYR A 269 1.06 -8.78 -16.08
CA TYR A 269 2.18 -8.24 -15.32
C TYR A 269 3.54 -8.53 -15.94
N ASP A 270 3.73 -9.71 -16.53
CA ASP A 270 4.96 -10.02 -17.28
C ASP A 270 5.16 -9.01 -18.44
N THR A 271 4.08 -8.66 -19.14
CA THR A 271 4.11 -7.66 -20.21
C THR A 271 4.44 -6.25 -19.68
N LEU A 272 3.88 -5.86 -18.54
CA LEU A 272 4.18 -4.57 -17.91
C LEU A 272 5.63 -4.52 -17.41
N ALA A 273 6.10 -5.59 -16.77
CA ALA A 273 7.46 -5.70 -16.27
C ALA A 273 8.47 -5.60 -17.42
N GLU A 274 8.23 -6.28 -18.55
CA GLU A 274 9.07 -6.16 -19.75
C GLU A 274 9.18 -4.68 -20.19
N ALA A 275 8.05 -3.98 -20.32
CA ALA A 275 8.02 -2.58 -20.74
C ALA A 275 8.69 -1.61 -19.75
N ILE A 276 8.54 -1.85 -18.44
CA ILE A 276 9.21 -1.07 -17.39
C ILE A 276 10.72 -1.31 -17.44
N ARG A 277 11.15 -2.58 -17.56
CA ARG A 277 12.57 -2.98 -17.55
C ARG A 277 13.34 -2.53 -18.80
N GLU A 278 12.66 -2.10 -19.85
CA GLU A 278 13.30 -1.38 -20.97
C GLU A 278 13.94 -0.05 -20.55
N VAL A 279 13.41 0.59 -19.51
CA VAL A 279 13.79 1.96 -19.09
C VAL A 279 14.31 2.06 -17.65
N ASP A 280 13.91 1.14 -16.79
CA ASP A 280 14.34 1.04 -15.38
C ASP A 280 14.55 -0.42 -14.98
N SER A 281 15.82 -0.81 -14.82
CA SER A 281 16.23 -2.16 -14.42
C SER A 281 16.13 -2.45 -12.92
N ASP A 282 15.92 -1.43 -12.08
CA ASP A 282 16.29 -1.50 -10.67
C ASP A 282 15.16 -1.30 -9.67
N THR A 283 14.20 -0.40 -9.95
CA THR A 283 13.10 -0.12 -9.02
C THR A 283 12.23 -1.37 -8.83
N ILE A 284 11.84 -1.66 -7.60
CA ILE A 284 11.03 -2.85 -7.27
C ILE A 284 9.64 -2.72 -7.92
N ILE A 285 9.10 -3.82 -8.45
CA ILE A 285 7.72 -3.90 -8.90
C ILE A 285 6.87 -4.54 -7.81
N PHE A 286 5.86 -3.80 -7.34
CA PHE A 286 4.80 -4.31 -6.50
C PHE A 286 3.68 -4.83 -7.40
N TYR A 287 3.15 -6.02 -7.09
CA TYR A 287 2.09 -6.63 -7.86
C TYR A 287 1.07 -7.28 -6.95
N GLU A 288 -0.21 -7.00 -7.21
CA GLU A 288 -1.31 -7.50 -6.40
C GLU A 288 -1.96 -8.75 -7.03
N PRO A 289 -2.44 -9.70 -6.20
CA PRO A 289 -3.40 -10.72 -6.64
C PRO A 289 -4.76 -10.09 -6.96
N SER A 290 -5.65 -10.85 -7.60
CA SER A 290 -6.95 -10.34 -8.03
C SER A 290 -7.83 -9.86 -6.87
N THR A 291 -8.29 -8.60 -6.94
CA THR A 291 -9.15 -7.88 -5.98
C THR A 291 -8.83 -8.18 -4.52
N GLY A 292 -7.76 -7.55 -4.04
CA GLY A 292 -7.30 -7.60 -2.66
C GLY A 292 -8.31 -7.02 -1.68
N GLY A 293 -8.26 -7.50 -0.44
CA GLY A 293 -8.96 -6.91 0.69
C GLY A 293 -10.12 -7.71 1.23
N ASN A 294 -10.52 -8.83 0.61
CA ASN A 294 -11.76 -9.51 1.00
C ASN A 294 -11.66 -11.05 0.91
N ILE A 295 -12.76 -11.75 0.61
CA ILE A 295 -12.79 -13.22 0.52
C ILE A 295 -11.79 -13.76 -0.51
N GLN A 296 -11.38 -12.99 -1.52
CA GLN A 296 -10.34 -13.41 -2.45
C GLN A 296 -9.00 -13.69 -1.75
N ASP A 297 -8.64 -12.95 -0.69
CA ASP A 297 -7.41 -13.19 0.07
C ASP A 297 -7.45 -14.41 1.00
N THR A 298 -8.56 -15.14 1.00
CA THR A 298 -8.65 -16.43 1.70
C THR A 298 -8.10 -17.59 0.85
N PHE A 299 -7.78 -17.35 -0.42
CA PHE A 299 -7.26 -18.33 -1.37
C PHE A 299 -5.83 -18.01 -1.77
N GLU A 300 -5.01 -19.03 -1.97
CA GLU A 300 -3.64 -18.91 -2.49
C GLU A 300 -3.63 -18.22 -3.88
N SER A 301 -2.63 -17.38 -4.11
CA SER A 301 -2.48 -16.71 -5.40
C SER A 301 -2.14 -17.71 -6.51
N GLY A 302 -2.57 -17.41 -7.73
CA GLY A 302 -2.31 -18.27 -8.90
C GLY A 302 -0.95 -18.08 -9.55
N PHE A 303 -0.21 -17.03 -9.16
CA PHE A 303 1.11 -16.72 -9.72
C PHE A 303 2.07 -17.88 -9.56
N THR A 304 2.93 -18.07 -10.56
CA THR A 304 3.99 -19.10 -10.53
C THR A 304 5.39 -18.51 -10.35
N SER A 305 5.52 -17.20 -10.51
CA SER A 305 6.69 -16.36 -10.28
C SER A 305 6.22 -14.91 -10.13
N GLY A 306 7.10 -14.02 -9.68
CA GLY A 306 6.87 -12.57 -9.83
C GLY A 306 6.87 -12.11 -11.30
N PRO A 307 6.48 -10.85 -11.56
CA PRO A 307 6.51 -10.25 -12.89
C PRO A 307 7.89 -10.36 -13.55
N GLY A 308 7.93 -10.83 -14.79
CA GLY A 308 9.16 -11.03 -15.55
C GLY A 308 9.87 -12.37 -15.27
N GLY A 309 9.36 -13.18 -14.34
CA GLY A 309 9.91 -14.48 -13.99
C GLY A 309 10.93 -14.46 -12.85
N SER A 310 11.46 -15.64 -12.51
CA SER A 310 12.34 -15.84 -11.36
C SER A 310 13.68 -15.09 -11.42
N ASP A 311 14.10 -14.66 -12.61
CA ASP A 311 15.30 -13.83 -12.79
C ASP A 311 15.14 -12.43 -12.15
N PHE A 312 13.90 -12.05 -11.77
CA PHE A 312 13.56 -10.79 -11.15
C PHE A 312 13.02 -10.94 -9.71
N ASP A 313 13.23 -12.09 -9.05
CA ASP A 313 12.76 -12.32 -7.67
C ASP A 313 13.28 -11.23 -6.70
N GLU A 314 14.51 -10.75 -6.89
CA GLU A 314 15.10 -9.64 -6.11
C GLU A 314 14.51 -8.25 -6.43
N LYS A 315 13.63 -8.16 -7.43
CA LYS A 315 13.11 -6.91 -8.01
C LYS A 315 11.58 -6.84 -7.98
N ASN A 316 10.95 -7.75 -7.23
CA ASN A 316 9.51 -7.89 -7.14
C ASN A 316 9.10 -8.02 -5.66
N ALA A 317 7.93 -7.47 -5.30
CA ALA A 317 7.26 -7.74 -4.02
C ALA A 317 5.76 -7.98 -4.23
N LEU A 318 5.20 -8.96 -3.53
CA LEU A 318 3.77 -9.20 -3.51
C LEU A 318 3.11 -8.19 -2.57
N SER A 319 2.38 -7.23 -3.15
CA SER A 319 1.50 -6.36 -2.38
C SER A 319 0.10 -6.95 -2.28
N TYR A 320 -0.61 -6.68 -1.18
CA TYR A 320 -1.93 -7.24 -0.92
C TYR A 320 -2.71 -6.39 0.09
N HIS A 321 -4.04 -6.51 0.08
CA HIS A 321 -4.92 -5.78 0.99
C HIS A 321 -5.63 -6.71 1.97
N ILE A 322 -6.00 -6.19 3.13
CA ILE A 322 -6.80 -6.90 4.14
C ILE A 322 -7.82 -5.96 4.75
N TYR A 323 -9.09 -6.22 4.47
CA TYR A 323 -10.19 -5.52 5.14
C TYR A 323 -11.10 -6.46 5.94
N CYS A 324 -11.85 -5.85 6.85
CA CYS A 324 -12.93 -6.47 7.59
C CYS A 324 -14.25 -5.81 7.18
N PRO A 325 -14.99 -6.35 6.19
CA PRO A 325 -16.27 -5.79 5.73
C PRO A 325 -17.26 -5.47 6.87
N PRO A 326 -17.39 -6.30 7.93
CA PRO A 326 -18.25 -5.96 9.06
C PRO A 326 -17.86 -4.68 9.84
N LEU A 327 -16.58 -4.27 9.83
CA LEU A 327 -16.09 -3.08 10.53
C LEU A 327 -15.87 -1.88 9.59
N GLN A 328 -15.86 -2.12 8.29
CA GLN A 328 -15.59 -1.11 7.27
C GLN A 328 -16.66 0.00 7.23
N THR A 329 -16.20 1.25 7.12
CA THR A 329 -17.04 2.46 7.04
C THR A 329 -17.36 2.85 5.60
N ASP A 330 -16.44 2.62 4.68
CA ASP A 330 -16.52 2.93 3.24
C ASP A 330 -17.57 2.08 2.50
N ILE A 331 -17.93 0.91 3.02
CA ILE A 331 -19.08 0.10 2.55
C ILE A 331 -20.29 0.18 3.49
N GLY A 332 -20.27 1.07 4.49
CA GLY A 332 -21.43 1.42 5.31
C GLY A 332 -21.83 0.45 6.43
N THR A 333 -20.97 -0.49 6.85
CA THR A 333 -21.33 -1.48 7.91
C THR A 333 -20.95 -1.01 9.32
N ALA A 334 -19.69 -0.64 9.56
CA ALA A 334 -19.20 -0.01 10.79
C ALA A 334 -19.67 -0.65 12.12
N SER A 335 -19.61 -1.99 12.23
CA SER A 335 -20.09 -2.72 13.41
C SER A 335 -19.38 -2.31 14.71
N LYS A 336 -20.14 -2.20 15.81
CA LYS A 336 -19.63 -1.89 17.16
C LYS A 336 -19.68 -3.11 18.08
N SER A 337 -19.23 -4.25 17.58
CA SER A 337 -19.26 -5.53 18.31
C SER A 337 -17.87 -6.09 18.57
N LYS A 338 -17.55 -6.32 19.85
CA LYS A 338 -16.32 -7.00 20.28
C LYS A 338 -16.16 -8.39 19.65
N LEU A 339 -17.27 -9.13 19.50
CA LEU A 339 -17.23 -10.46 18.89
C LEU A 339 -16.87 -10.38 17.40
N VAL A 340 -17.40 -9.38 16.70
CA VAL A 340 -17.09 -9.13 15.28
C VAL A 340 -15.62 -8.75 15.11
N SER A 341 -15.11 -7.83 15.95
CA SER A 341 -13.70 -7.44 15.93
C SER A 341 -12.77 -8.63 16.12
N LYS A 342 -13.01 -9.47 17.14
CA LYS A 342 -12.22 -10.70 17.34
C LYS A 342 -12.30 -11.69 16.17
N ALA A 343 -13.48 -11.83 15.56
CA ALA A 343 -13.65 -12.69 14.39
C ALA A 343 -12.86 -12.14 13.19
N CYS A 344 -12.85 -10.81 13.00
CA CYS A 344 -12.08 -10.18 11.95
C CYS A 344 -10.58 -10.28 12.16
N VAL A 345 -10.05 -10.12 13.38
CA VAL A 345 -8.61 -10.37 13.64
C VAL A 345 -8.24 -11.80 13.24
N LYS A 346 -9.07 -12.80 13.59
CA LYS A 346 -8.82 -14.19 13.20
C LYS A 346 -8.93 -14.42 11.69
N ALA A 347 -9.81 -13.71 11.00
CA ALA A 347 -9.91 -13.78 9.54
C ALA A 347 -8.68 -13.15 8.87
N SER A 348 -8.23 -11.99 9.36
CA SER A 348 -7.02 -11.33 8.87
C SER A 348 -5.76 -12.17 9.15
N ASP A 349 -5.65 -12.80 10.32
CA ASP A 349 -4.60 -13.81 10.62
C ASP A 349 -4.55 -14.91 9.57
N TRP A 350 -5.71 -15.48 9.22
CA TRP A 350 -5.79 -16.47 8.15
C TRP A 350 -5.34 -15.92 6.79
N GLN A 351 -5.86 -14.77 6.38
CA GLN A 351 -5.58 -14.18 5.06
C GLN A 351 -4.09 -13.77 4.94
N ILE A 352 -3.54 -13.12 5.96
CA ILE A 352 -2.11 -12.75 6.01
C ILE A 352 -1.25 -14.01 6.00
N GLY A 353 -1.65 -15.07 6.71
CA GLY A 353 -0.94 -16.36 6.64
C GLY A 353 -1.00 -17.04 5.28
N VAL A 354 -2.06 -16.82 4.48
CA VAL A 354 -2.09 -17.25 3.07
C VAL A 354 -1.08 -16.44 2.26
N ARG A 355 -1.04 -15.11 2.43
CA ARG A 355 -0.09 -14.23 1.76
C ARG A 355 1.37 -14.53 2.12
N GLY A 356 1.67 -14.81 3.40
CA GLY A 356 3.01 -15.25 3.82
C GLY A 356 3.48 -16.52 3.10
N LYS A 357 2.59 -17.50 2.91
CA LYS A 357 2.92 -18.71 2.12
C LYS A 357 3.13 -18.40 0.63
N ASP A 358 2.37 -17.46 0.07
CA ASP A 358 2.56 -17.02 -1.31
C ASP A 358 3.91 -16.32 -1.47
N VAL A 359 4.30 -15.47 -0.51
CA VAL A 359 5.60 -14.77 -0.45
C VAL A 359 6.75 -15.78 -0.43
N GLU A 360 6.70 -16.77 0.47
CA GLU A 360 7.69 -17.86 0.52
C GLU A 360 7.75 -18.66 -0.80
N ARG A 361 6.58 -18.99 -1.37
CA ARG A 361 6.50 -19.80 -2.60
C ARG A 361 6.99 -19.05 -3.84
N LEU A 362 6.86 -17.73 -3.86
CA LEU A 362 7.23 -16.86 -4.97
C LEU A 362 8.63 -16.24 -4.78
N ASN A 363 9.35 -16.58 -3.71
CA ASN A 363 10.67 -16.05 -3.35
C ASN A 363 10.72 -14.51 -3.41
N THR A 364 9.74 -13.86 -2.80
CA THR A 364 9.57 -12.40 -2.90
C THR A 364 9.37 -11.80 -1.50
N ALA A 365 9.12 -10.49 -1.42
CA ALA A 365 8.74 -9.82 -0.17
C ALA A 365 7.22 -9.60 -0.11
N GLY A 366 6.67 -9.49 1.09
CA GLY A 366 5.26 -9.17 1.33
C GLY A 366 5.04 -7.72 1.78
N PHE A 367 4.03 -7.06 1.22
CA PHE A 367 3.63 -5.71 1.62
C PHE A 367 2.10 -5.60 1.76
N LEU A 368 1.58 -5.32 2.95
CA LEU A 368 0.16 -5.04 3.17
C LEU A 368 -0.15 -3.58 2.75
N SER A 369 -0.40 -3.35 1.47
CA SER A 369 -0.55 -2.01 0.88
C SER A 369 -1.84 -1.30 1.34
N GLU A 370 -2.85 -2.06 1.77
CA GLU A 370 -4.03 -1.47 2.41
C GLU A 370 -4.63 -2.35 3.49
N PHE A 371 -5.03 -1.71 4.59
CA PHE A 371 -5.91 -2.27 5.60
C PHE A 371 -6.57 -1.15 6.39
N GLY A 372 -7.66 -1.46 7.08
CA GLY A 372 -8.37 -0.49 7.92
C GLY A 372 -9.74 -0.14 7.39
N ALA A 373 -9.91 1.12 6.98
CA ALA A 373 -11.18 1.75 6.60
C ALA A 373 -12.24 1.63 7.70
N VAL A 374 -11.85 1.84 8.95
CA VAL A 374 -12.70 1.64 10.12
C VAL A 374 -13.03 2.97 10.82
N ASP A 375 -14.10 2.99 11.63
CA ASP A 375 -14.42 4.16 12.47
C ASP A 375 -13.36 4.29 13.58
N PRO A 376 -12.49 5.31 13.55
CA PRO A 376 -11.40 5.40 14.51
C PRO A 376 -11.87 5.71 15.94
N ASN A 377 -13.12 6.19 16.09
CA ASN A 377 -13.73 6.43 17.38
C ASN A 377 -14.36 5.16 18.00
N ASN A 378 -14.44 4.08 17.24
CA ASN A 378 -14.93 2.79 17.70
C ASN A 378 -13.78 2.01 18.36
N GLU A 379 -13.92 1.70 19.65
CA GLU A 379 -12.89 0.94 20.39
C GLU A 379 -12.62 -0.44 19.77
N TYR A 380 -13.63 -1.10 19.22
CA TYR A 380 -13.46 -2.44 18.61
C TYR A 380 -12.80 -2.38 17.24
N ALA A 381 -12.92 -1.26 16.54
CA ALA A 381 -12.15 -0.99 15.34
C ALA A 381 -10.67 -0.83 15.69
N ARG A 382 -10.34 -0.07 16.75
CA ARG A 382 -8.95 0.05 17.24
C ARG A 382 -8.39 -1.28 17.75
N ASP A 383 -9.21 -2.10 18.42
CA ASP A 383 -8.81 -3.48 18.80
C ASP A 383 -8.50 -4.35 17.56
N TYR A 384 -9.25 -4.16 16.47
CA TYR A 384 -8.99 -4.85 15.20
C TYR A 384 -7.68 -4.36 14.57
N LEU A 385 -7.45 -3.04 14.48
CA LEU A 385 -6.19 -2.49 13.95
C LEU A 385 -4.97 -2.97 14.73
N ARG A 386 -5.06 -3.01 16.07
CA ARG A 386 -4.02 -3.60 16.92
C ARG A 386 -3.75 -5.04 16.52
N GLY A 387 -4.80 -5.86 16.45
CA GLY A 387 -4.66 -7.28 16.12
C GLY A 387 -4.10 -7.53 14.72
N VAL A 388 -4.44 -6.71 13.73
CA VAL A 388 -3.83 -6.79 12.39
C VAL A 388 -2.34 -6.44 12.46
N GLY A 389 -1.96 -5.35 13.12
CA GLY A 389 -0.55 -4.99 13.31
C GLY A 389 0.25 -6.12 13.99
N ASP A 390 -0.32 -6.73 15.04
CA ASP A 390 0.33 -7.85 15.74
C ASP A 390 0.52 -9.07 14.83
N VAL A 391 -0.46 -9.37 13.97
CA VAL A 391 -0.34 -10.47 12.98
C VAL A 391 0.72 -10.15 11.94
N VAL A 392 0.68 -8.96 11.35
CA VAL A 392 1.62 -8.56 10.27
C VAL A 392 3.07 -8.58 10.75
N ASP A 393 3.32 -8.15 11.99
CA ASP A 393 4.65 -8.21 12.62
C ASP A 393 5.20 -9.65 12.68
N THR A 394 4.34 -10.69 12.84
CA THR A 394 4.79 -12.10 12.85
C THR A 394 5.33 -12.58 11.51
N PHE A 395 4.97 -11.92 10.42
CA PHE A 395 5.47 -12.19 9.07
C PHE A 395 6.56 -11.20 8.64
N LEU A 396 6.89 -10.21 9.48
CA LEU A 396 7.82 -9.12 9.15
C LEU A 396 7.44 -8.33 7.89
N HIS A 397 6.16 -8.40 7.48
CA HIS A 397 5.69 -7.67 6.31
C HIS A 397 5.53 -6.18 6.63
N SER A 398 5.79 -5.35 5.62
CA SER A 398 5.55 -3.91 5.69
C SER A 398 4.08 -3.59 5.46
N TRP A 399 3.61 -2.38 5.82
CA TRP A 399 2.21 -2.00 5.62
C TRP A 399 1.96 -0.51 5.43
N THR A 400 0.86 -0.19 4.75
CA THR A 400 0.27 1.15 4.65
C THR A 400 -1.21 1.14 5.04
N TYR A 401 -1.62 2.02 5.95
CA TYR A 401 -3.00 2.12 6.43
C TYR A 401 -3.91 2.85 5.43
N TRP A 402 -5.11 2.32 5.20
CA TRP A 402 -6.16 2.92 4.38
C TRP A 402 -7.33 3.39 5.25
N TYR A 403 -7.80 4.62 5.13
CA TYR A 403 -7.03 5.78 4.74
C TYR A 403 -7.19 6.81 5.86
N MET A 404 -6.14 7.57 6.11
CA MET A 404 -6.14 8.60 7.15
C MET A 404 -5.83 9.96 6.53
N HIS A 405 -6.81 10.87 6.55
CA HIS A 405 -6.50 12.29 6.52
C HIS A 405 -5.90 12.64 7.88
N VAL A 406 -4.61 12.95 7.91
CA VAL A 406 -3.95 13.42 9.14
C VAL A 406 -4.61 14.73 9.56
N ASP A 407 -5.38 14.70 10.65
CA ASP A 407 -6.13 15.84 11.18
C ASP A 407 -5.39 16.40 12.39
N VAL A 408 -4.69 17.51 12.16
CA VAL A 408 -3.86 18.18 13.18
C VAL A 408 -4.74 18.86 14.24
N GLU A 409 -5.96 19.30 13.90
CA GLU A 409 -6.83 20.06 14.79
C GLU A 409 -7.59 19.18 15.79
N ASN A 410 -8.18 18.09 15.29
CA ASN A 410 -9.00 17.18 16.08
C ASN A 410 -8.23 15.96 16.59
N GLY A 411 -7.03 15.73 16.03
CA GLY A 411 -6.26 14.51 16.20
C GLY A 411 -6.89 13.31 15.48
N ASN A 412 -6.11 12.25 15.30
CA ASN A 412 -6.60 10.97 14.80
C ASN A 412 -6.59 9.95 15.93
N ALA A 413 -7.76 9.38 16.26
CA ALA A 413 -7.91 8.48 17.40
C ALA A 413 -7.22 7.11 17.21
N GLU A 414 -6.98 6.74 15.95
CA GLU A 414 -6.27 5.55 15.51
C GLU A 414 -4.73 5.72 15.51
N LEU A 415 -4.19 6.94 15.49
CA LEU A 415 -2.74 7.21 15.37
C LEU A 415 -1.93 6.51 16.46
N ARG A 416 -2.39 6.53 17.72
CA ARG A 416 -1.69 5.81 18.79
C ARG A 416 -1.54 4.32 18.47
N THR A 417 -2.54 3.71 17.84
CA THR A 417 -2.52 2.28 17.48
C THR A 417 -1.56 2.00 16.32
N LEU A 418 -1.46 2.94 15.37
CA LEU A 418 -0.60 2.84 14.19
C LEU A 418 0.86 3.24 14.48
N ALA A 419 1.11 4.09 15.48
CA ALA A 419 2.44 4.57 15.88
C ALA A 419 3.25 3.53 16.66
N ARG A 420 3.48 2.36 16.05
CA ARG A 420 4.15 1.21 16.67
C ARG A 420 5.66 1.42 16.75
N SER A 421 6.31 0.89 17.79
CA SER A 421 7.77 0.77 17.79
C SER A 421 8.19 -0.35 16.84
N TYR A 422 9.21 -0.11 16.01
CA TYR A 422 9.66 -1.08 14.99
C TYR A 422 11.08 -0.78 14.49
N ALA A 423 11.72 -1.77 13.87
CA ALA A 423 13.04 -1.63 13.25
C ALA A 423 12.89 -1.05 11.83
N ARG A 424 12.97 0.28 11.70
CA ARG A 424 12.98 0.96 10.39
C ARG A 424 14.11 0.44 9.49
N LYS A 425 15.28 0.23 10.11
CA LYS A 425 16.46 -0.39 9.51
C LYS A 425 17.12 -1.30 10.54
N ALA A 426 17.45 -2.52 10.16
CA ALA A 426 18.33 -3.39 10.93
C ALA A 426 19.60 -3.68 10.12
N ALA A 427 20.77 -3.43 10.70
CA ALA A 427 22.04 -3.76 10.06
C ALA A 427 22.30 -5.27 10.14
N GLY A 428 21.59 -6.04 9.31
CA GLY A 428 21.60 -7.48 9.30
C GLY A 428 20.24 -8.07 8.92
N VAL A 429 20.02 -9.32 9.32
CA VAL A 429 18.80 -10.09 9.01
C VAL A 429 17.88 -10.10 10.22
N VAL A 430 16.68 -9.53 10.08
CA VAL A 430 15.65 -9.56 11.14
C VAL A 430 15.05 -10.96 11.21
N GLU A 431 15.00 -11.53 12.41
CA GLU A 431 14.45 -12.86 12.67
C GLU A 431 13.06 -12.79 13.29
N SER A 432 12.83 -11.82 14.16
CA SER A 432 11.51 -11.56 14.73
C SER A 432 11.39 -10.13 15.24
N MET A 433 10.16 -9.64 15.24
CA MET A 433 9.78 -8.34 15.76
C MET A 433 8.43 -8.45 16.45
N ASN A 434 8.27 -7.82 17.61
CA ASN A 434 7.00 -7.77 18.31
C ASN A 434 6.84 -6.44 19.05
N PHE A 435 5.65 -5.85 18.94
CA PHE A 435 5.26 -4.65 19.69
C PHE A 435 3.92 -4.85 20.40
N ASP A 436 3.92 -4.69 21.72
CA ASP A 436 2.69 -4.64 22.51
C ASP A 436 2.22 -3.18 22.64
N SER A 437 1.20 -2.81 21.85
CA SER A 437 0.63 -1.46 21.86
C SER A 437 -0.18 -1.09 23.12
N ASP A 438 -0.40 -2.01 24.06
CA ASP A 438 -0.97 -1.71 25.38
C ASP A 438 0.12 -1.28 26.36
N SER A 439 1.22 -2.05 26.44
CA SER A 439 2.34 -1.77 27.37
C SER A 439 3.42 -0.85 26.80
N GLY A 440 3.52 -0.76 25.47
CA GLY A 440 4.65 -0.15 24.77
C GLY A 440 5.91 -1.02 24.78
N GLU A 441 5.85 -2.30 25.16
CA GLU A 441 7.00 -3.19 25.07
C GLU A 441 7.31 -3.54 23.61
N PHE A 442 8.56 -3.35 23.21
CA PHE A 442 9.08 -3.71 21.90
C PHE A 442 10.23 -4.69 22.06
N VAL A 443 10.24 -5.75 21.24
CA VAL A 443 11.33 -6.73 21.18
C VAL A 443 11.70 -6.98 19.72
N LEU A 444 12.98 -6.88 19.41
CA LEU A 444 13.58 -7.19 18.12
C LEU A 444 14.68 -8.24 18.30
N THR A 445 14.66 -9.27 17.47
CA THR A 445 15.80 -10.20 17.31
C THR A 445 16.31 -10.13 15.89
N PHE A 446 17.61 -9.93 15.71
CA PHE A 446 18.25 -9.94 14.40
C PHE A 446 19.67 -10.52 14.49
N THR A 447 20.12 -11.16 13.41
CA THR A 447 21.52 -11.55 13.23
C THR A 447 22.28 -10.38 12.59
N THR A 448 23.37 -9.96 13.21
CA THR A 448 24.16 -8.80 12.76
C THR A 448 24.79 -9.03 11.39
N GLY A 449 24.76 -8.00 10.54
CA GLY A 449 25.54 -7.91 9.31
C GLY A 449 26.95 -7.38 9.56
N ALA A 450 27.52 -6.69 8.58
CA ALA A 450 28.90 -6.20 8.64
C ALA A 450 29.19 -5.34 9.90
N VAL A 451 30.43 -5.43 10.39
CA VAL A 451 30.94 -4.59 11.48
C VAL A 451 30.88 -3.12 11.08
N GLY A 452 30.36 -2.27 11.97
CA GLY A 452 30.13 -0.85 11.72
C GLY A 452 28.77 -0.53 11.09
N GLY A 453 27.99 -1.54 10.67
CA GLY A 453 26.62 -1.35 10.21
C GLY A 453 25.72 -0.75 11.31
N GLU A 454 24.79 0.11 10.92
CA GLU A 454 23.92 0.84 11.84
C GLU A 454 22.44 0.43 11.71
N SER A 455 21.83 0.06 12.83
CA SER A 455 20.39 -0.19 12.97
C SER A 455 19.68 1.04 13.51
N GLU A 456 18.45 1.29 13.04
CA GLU A 456 17.55 2.33 13.51
C GLU A 456 16.21 1.71 13.96
N ILE A 457 15.94 1.79 15.26
CA ILE A 457 14.69 1.35 15.86
C ILE A 457 13.90 2.60 16.26
N PHE A 458 12.69 2.73 15.74
CA PHE A 458 11.75 3.77 16.15
C PHE A 458 11.01 3.36 17.43
N ALA A 459 10.90 4.28 18.37
CA ALA A 459 10.29 4.12 19.68
C ALA A 459 9.75 5.47 20.19
N SER A 460 8.51 5.80 19.83
CA SER A 460 7.87 7.12 20.06
C SER A 460 7.75 7.51 21.55
N ASP A 461 8.48 8.54 21.95
CA ASP A 461 8.34 9.19 23.26
C ASP A 461 6.97 9.83 23.40
N PHE A 462 6.38 10.34 22.30
CA PHE A 462 5.07 10.96 22.34
C PHE A 462 3.96 9.96 22.70
N TYR A 463 3.91 8.80 22.03
CA TYR A 463 2.81 7.85 22.20
C TYR A 463 3.02 6.84 23.34
N TYR A 464 4.26 6.43 23.60
CA TYR A 464 4.55 5.27 24.46
C TYR A 464 5.58 5.52 25.55
N TYR A 465 6.61 6.34 25.29
CA TYR A 465 7.75 6.46 26.19
C TYR A 465 7.93 7.86 26.81
N GLY A 466 6.85 8.63 26.99
CA GLY A 466 6.93 10.02 27.45
C GLY A 466 7.49 10.23 28.87
N ARG A 467 7.58 9.17 29.68
CA ARG A 467 8.29 9.17 30.98
C ARG A 467 9.76 8.69 30.87
N GLY A 468 10.22 8.47 29.65
CA GLY A 468 11.46 7.84 29.26
C GLY A 468 11.30 6.35 28.95
N LYS A 469 12.27 5.84 28.20
CA LYS A 469 12.42 4.43 27.83
C LYS A 469 13.60 3.77 28.54
N ASN A 470 13.44 2.47 28.80
CA ASN A 470 14.52 1.56 29.18
C ASN A 470 14.87 0.73 27.95
N VAL A 471 16.16 0.66 27.61
CA VAL A 471 16.67 -0.15 26.49
C VAL A 471 17.62 -1.19 27.05
N VAL A 472 17.38 -2.45 26.70
CA VAL A 472 18.24 -3.58 27.02
C VAL A 472 18.68 -4.20 25.70
N VAL A 473 19.99 -4.40 25.53
CA VAL A 473 20.58 -5.08 24.39
C VAL A 473 21.30 -6.31 24.93
N GLU A 474 20.91 -7.48 24.45
CA GLU A 474 21.49 -8.78 24.80
C GLU A 474 22.12 -9.42 23.56
N GLY A 475 23.23 -10.15 23.73
CA GLY A 475 23.98 -10.70 22.60
C GLY A 475 24.91 -9.68 21.95
N GLY A 476 25.44 -10.02 20.77
CA GLY A 476 26.35 -9.16 20.02
C GLY A 476 27.67 -8.82 20.71
N GLU A 477 28.15 -9.66 21.63
CA GLU A 477 29.44 -9.48 22.31
C GLU A 477 30.49 -10.46 21.80
N VAL A 478 31.65 -9.94 21.35
CA VAL A 478 32.83 -10.75 21.05
C VAL A 478 34.06 -10.14 21.73
N ASP A 479 34.84 -11.00 22.40
CA ASP A 479 36.06 -10.62 23.11
C ASP A 479 35.89 -9.46 24.11
N GLY A 480 34.72 -9.34 24.73
CA GLY A 480 34.41 -8.28 25.71
C GLY A 480 33.90 -6.98 25.09
N VAL A 481 33.67 -6.94 23.77
CA VAL A 481 33.12 -5.79 23.04
C VAL A 481 31.68 -6.10 22.64
N ALA A 482 30.72 -5.46 23.30
CA ALA A 482 29.30 -5.59 23.02
C ALA A 482 28.84 -4.54 21.99
N VAL A 483 27.76 -4.85 21.26
CA VAL A 483 27.05 -3.89 20.42
C VAL A 483 26.76 -2.63 21.24
N SER A 484 27.23 -1.48 20.74
CA SER A 484 26.96 -0.19 21.37
C SER A 484 25.63 0.36 20.85
N PHE A 485 24.90 1.06 21.71
CA PHE A 485 23.69 1.78 21.30
C PHE A 485 23.65 3.21 21.86
N VAL A 486 22.90 4.06 21.17
CA VAL A 486 22.59 5.44 21.58
C VAL A 486 21.08 5.64 21.48
N VAL A 487 20.51 6.32 22.48
CA VAL A 487 19.12 6.77 22.44
C VAL A 487 19.11 8.25 22.08
N ASP A 488 18.45 8.59 20.98
CA ASP A 488 18.38 9.96 20.44
C ASP A 488 16.94 10.28 20.04
N GLY A 489 16.26 11.05 20.91
CA GLY A 489 14.83 11.33 20.78
C GLY A 489 14.03 10.03 20.67
N ASP A 490 13.21 9.92 19.62
CA ASP A 490 12.36 8.76 19.34
C ASP A 490 13.11 7.52 18.84
N TYR A 491 14.44 7.54 18.75
CA TYR A 491 15.21 6.47 18.11
C TYR A 491 16.20 5.79 19.05
N VAL A 492 16.32 4.47 18.89
CA VAL A 492 17.42 3.67 19.42
C VAL A 492 18.29 3.26 18.25
N ARG A 493 19.55 3.71 18.25
CA ARG A 493 20.53 3.42 17.19
C ARG A 493 21.57 2.44 17.72
N LEU A 494 21.82 1.37 16.98
CA LEU A 494 22.82 0.36 17.33
C LEU A 494 23.91 0.33 16.26
N THR A 495 25.16 0.10 16.68
CA THR A 495 26.28 -0.12 15.77
C THR A 495 26.85 -1.50 15.98
N ASN A 496 26.89 -2.30 14.91
CA ASN A 496 27.43 -3.66 14.95
C ASN A 496 28.92 -3.65 15.29
N VAL A 497 29.32 -4.47 16.26
CA VAL A 497 30.74 -4.70 16.61
C VAL A 497 31.24 -6.07 16.18
N VAL A 498 30.32 -6.95 15.80
CA VAL A 498 30.55 -8.30 15.32
C VAL A 498 29.54 -8.62 14.23
N GLU A 499 29.95 -9.43 13.25
CA GLU A 499 29.10 -9.95 12.18
C GLU A 499 28.65 -11.39 12.48
N GLY A 500 27.41 -11.72 12.09
CA GLY A 500 26.85 -13.06 12.18
C GLY A 500 26.47 -13.50 13.60
N VAL A 501 26.18 -12.56 14.49
CA VAL A 501 25.77 -12.86 15.88
C VAL A 501 24.36 -12.35 16.14
N GLU A 502 23.57 -13.16 16.83
CA GLU A 502 22.23 -12.78 17.28
C GLU A 502 22.28 -11.66 18.33
N VAL A 503 21.43 -10.67 18.13
CA VAL A 503 21.21 -9.54 19.05
C VAL A 503 19.73 -9.42 19.34
N VAL A 504 19.40 -9.30 20.62
CA VAL A 504 18.04 -9.03 21.10
C VAL A 504 17.98 -7.63 21.68
N VAL A 505 17.07 -6.79 21.16
CA VAL A 505 16.83 -5.44 21.65
C VAL A 505 15.44 -5.36 22.26
N THR A 506 15.36 -4.98 23.53
CA THR A 506 14.11 -4.78 24.25
C THR A 506 13.97 -3.32 24.65
N VAL A 507 12.85 -2.69 24.29
CA VAL A 507 12.50 -1.32 24.66
C VAL A 507 11.21 -1.31 25.48
N THR A 508 11.24 -0.72 26.67
CA THR A 508 10.09 -0.65 27.58
C THR A 508 9.91 0.76 28.15
N ALA A 509 8.68 1.11 28.55
CA ALA A 509 8.40 2.36 29.24
C ALA A 509 8.91 2.37 30.69
N LYS A 510 9.32 3.55 31.20
CA LYS A 510 9.72 3.78 32.59
C LYS A 510 8.57 3.96 33.58
#